data_AF-A0A1V5GHR2-F1
#
_entry.id   AF-A0A1V5GHR2-F1
#
_cell.length_a   1.000
_cell.length_b   1.000
_cell.length_c   1.000
_cell.angle_alpha   90.00
_cell.angle_beta   90.00
_cell.angle_gamma   90.00
#
_symmetry.space_group_name_H-M   'P 1'
#
loop_
_entity.id
_entity.type
_entity.pdbx_description
1 polymer ?
#
loop_
_entity_poly.entity_id
_entity_poly.type
_entity_poly.pdbx_seq_one_letter_code
_entity_poly.pdbx_strand_id
1 'polypeptide(L)'
;MNSPDTEALIDSVVREVLRELARRPASESVAPAGCPSAGQPGLSGPLLLFCGAIPPHETEWQALRDLLAQCPPARAVLSRTWLESVGQEKAAPRLPRAEMLAAPLADRAVAALAEGREALIVPALSPNTAAKVALGLRDSVPSLLIAVMLQLGKRVLALASALEPNDEGDPLGLVRSAPPALAQMVNAHRKTLERLGVRFVPAADLVAEGVRALAPPDDAPRTLPAPKPSLKREFVTEEDLRALKAEGKTLLEIGPAAIVTDIAREYALREGIELRQINR
;
A
#
# COMPACT_ATOMS: atom_id res chain seq x y z
N MET A 1 -0.44 46.78 28.22
CA MET A 1 -1.08 46.72 29.55
C MET A 1 -2.35 45.90 29.38
N ASN A 2 -2.28 44.59 29.67
CA ASN A 2 -3.46 43.72 29.58
C ASN A 2 -4.36 44.03 30.78
N SER A 3 -5.64 44.30 30.52
CA SER A 3 -6.59 44.68 31.56
C SER A 3 -6.74 43.54 32.57
N PRO A 4 -6.75 43.80 33.89
CA PRO A 4 -7.00 42.79 34.93
C PRO A 4 -8.31 42.02 34.71
N ASP A 5 -9.25 42.57 33.94
CA ASP A 5 -10.52 41.92 33.59
C ASP A 5 -10.33 40.74 32.62
N THR A 6 -9.29 40.75 31.78
CA THR A 6 -9.05 39.68 30.80
C THR A 6 -8.48 38.43 31.47
N GLU A 7 -7.58 38.59 32.45
CA GLU A 7 -7.08 37.47 33.26
C GLU A 7 -8.21 36.87 34.09
N ALA A 8 -9.04 37.70 34.73
CA ALA A 8 -10.19 37.21 35.50
C ALA A 8 -11.18 36.41 34.64
N LEU A 9 -11.41 36.84 33.39
CA LEU A 9 -12.27 36.13 32.44
C LEU A 9 -11.66 34.80 32.00
N ILE A 10 -10.37 34.77 31.68
CA ILE A 10 -9.65 33.53 31.32
C ILE A 10 -9.73 32.54 32.48
N ASP A 11 -9.48 33.00 33.71
CA ASP A 11 -9.46 32.16 34.90
C ASP A 11 -10.87 31.65 35.27
N SER A 12 -11.91 32.39 34.90
CA SER A 12 -13.31 31.97 35.00
C SER A 12 -13.63 30.89 33.96
N VAL A 13 -13.22 31.08 32.71
CA VAL A 13 -13.47 30.11 31.61
C VAL A 13 -12.70 28.81 31.85
N VAL A 14 -11.44 28.87 32.27
CA VAL A 14 -10.63 27.68 32.58
C VAL A 14 -11.25 26.89 33.73
N ARG A 15 -11.70 27.57 34.79
CA ARG A 15 -12.40 26.89 35.90
C ARG A 15 -13.69 26.23 35.45
N GLU A 16 -14.46 26.87 34.58
CA GLU A 16 -15.70 26.30 34.09
C GLU A 16 -15.47 25.10 33.17
N VAL A 17 -14.48 25.17 32.28
CA VAL A 17 -14.07 24.04 31.43
C VAL A 17 -13.59 22.85 32.28
N LEU A 18 -12.80 23.09 33.33
CA LEU A 18 -12.35 22.04 34.24
C LEU A 18 -13.52 21.45 35.04
N ARG A 19 -14.49 22.27 35.44
CA ARG A 19 -15.71 21.82 36.14
C ARG A 19 -16.57 20.94 35.23
N GLU A 20 -16.66 21.30 33.95
CA GLU A 20 -17.43 20.56 32.96
C GLU A 20 -16.76 19.24 32.57
N LEU A 21 -15.42 19.20 32.50
CA LEU A 21 -14.66 17.96 32.35
C LEU A 21 -14.82 17.02 33.55
N ALA A 22 -14.96 17.55 34.77
CA ALA A 22 -15.18 16.77 35.97
C ALA A 22 -16.63 16.27 36.15
N ARG A 23 -17.61 16.93 35.53
CA ARG A 23 -19.04 16.53 35.54
C ARG A 23 -19.39 15.47 34.52
N ARG A 24 -18.52 15.21 33.54
CA ARG A 24 -18.68 14.06 32.65
C ARG A 24 -18.53 12.78 33.47
N PRO A 25 -19.54 11.90 33.54
CA PRO A 25 -19.36 10.59 34.16
C PRO A 25 -18.21 9.88 33.45
N ALA A 26 -17.38 9.18 34.23
CA ALA A 26 -16.34 8.31 33.72
C ALA A 26 -16.95 7.16 32.90
N SER A 27 -17.22 7.43 31.63
CA SER A 27 -17.49 6.48 30.57
C SER A 27 -16.73 7.05 29.36
N GLU A 28 -15.56 6.57 28.94
CA GLU A 28 -14.96 5.26 29.05
C GLU A 28 -13.48 5.43 29.41
N SER A 29 -13.06 4.81 30.52
CA SER A 29 -11.68 4.35 30.65
C SER A 29 -11.49 3.27 29.59
N VAL A 30 -10.95 3.64 28.43
CA VAL A 30 -10.36 2.66 27.51
C VAL A 30 -9.16 2.08 28.25
N ALA A 31 -9.40 0.93 28.90
CA ALA A 31 -8.34 0.00 29.30
C ALA A 31 -7.32 -0.09 28.15
N PRO A 32 -6.00 -0.24 28.43
CA PRO A 32 -5.03 -0.40 27.37
C PRO A 32 -5.54 -1.51 26.48
N ALA A 33 -5.90 -1.17 25.23
CA ALA A 33 -6.56 -2.09 24.31
C ALA A 33 -5.76 -3.38 24.35
N GLY A 34 -6.38 -4.40 24.94
CA GLY A 34 -5.80 -5.72 24.98
C GLY A 34 -5.43 -6.07 23.56
N CYS A 35 -4.25 -6.67 23.36
CA CYS A 35 -4.00 -7.40 22.12
C CYS A 35 -5.28 -8.20 21.83
N PRO A 36 -5.89 -8.06 20.64
CA PRO A 36 -7.01 -8.92 20.31
C PRO A 36 -6.49 -10.34 20.49
N SER A 37 -7.10 -11.06 21.44
CA SER A 37 -6.85 -12.49 21.64
C SER A 37 -6.96 -13.12 20.26
N ALA A 38 -5.99 -13.98 19.92
CA ALA A 38 -5.97 -14.77 18.70
C ALA A 38 -7.30 -15.52 18.53
N GLY A 39 -8.27 -14.83 17.95
CA GLY A 39 -9.58 -15.31 17.59
C GLY A 39 -9.42 -16.09 16.30
N GLN A 40 -10.17 -17.17 16.19
CA GLN A 40 -10.19 -18.06 15.05
C GLN A 40 -10.21 -17.30 13.71
N PRO A 41 -9.60 -17.85 12.64
CA PRO A 41 -9.53 -17.21 11.33
C PRO A 41 -10.91 -17.16 10.66
N GLY A 42 -11.78 -16.28 11.14
CA GLY A 42 -12.90 -15.75 10.41
C GLY A 42 -12.37 -14.70 9.44
N LEU A 43 -12.88 -14.70 8.20
CA LEU A 43 -12.55 -13.70 7.20
C LEU A 43 -12.85 -12.29 7.76
N SER A 44 -11.81 -11.59 8.18
CA SER A 44 -11.92 -10.18 8.56
C SER A 44 -12.01 -9.34 7.29
N GLY A 45 -12.91 -8.36 7.27
CA GLY A 45 -13.11 -7.48 6.11
C GLY A 45 -11.84 -6.73 5.71
N PRO A 46 -11.85 -5.97 4.61
CA PRO A 46 -10.68 -5.24 4.17
C PRO A 46 -10.29 -4.15 5.17
N LEU A 47 -8.99 -3.82 5.19
CA LEU A 47 -8.51 -2.59 5.77
C LEU A 47 -8.50 -1.50 4.69
N LEU A 48 -9.03 -0.33 4.98
CA LEU A 48 -9.00 0.84 4.10
C LEU A 48 -7.98 1.83 4.67
N LEU A 49 -7.22 2.49 3.81
CA LEU A 49 -6.29 3.54 4.19
C LEU A 49 -6.54 4.79 3.34
N PHE A 50 -6.91 5.87 4.01
CA PHE A 50 -7.08 7.18 3.40
C PHE A 50 -5.91 8.07 3.78
N CYS A 51 -5.10 8.46 2.79
CA CYS A 51 -3.97 9.35 3.03
C CYS A 51 -3.86 10.48 2.00
N GLY A 52 -3.35 11.62 2.48
CA GLY A 52 -3.30 12.85 1.70
C GLY A 52 -4.53 13.73 1.89
N ALA A 53 -4.62 14.73 1.02
CA ALA A 53 -5.64 15.76 1.04
C ALA A 53 -6.66 15.64 -0.11
N ILE A 54 -6.51 14.62 -0.96
CA ILE A 54 -7.32 14.45 -2.16
C ILE A 54 -8.31 13.29 -1.92
N PRO A 55 -9.62 13.55 -1.85
CA PRO A 55 -10.61 12.50 -1.76
C PRO A 55 -10.76 11.74 -3.09
N PRO A 56 -11.18 10.46 -3.05
CA PRO A 56 -11.60 9.72 -4.23
C PRO A 56 -12.73 10.41 -4.99
N HIS A 57 -12.82 10.15 -6.29
CA HIS A 57 -13.95 10.53 -7.13
C HIS A 57 -15.24 9.80 -6.74
N GLU A 58 -16.41 10.29 -7.14
CA GLU A 58 -17.68 9.63 -6.81
C GLU A 58 -17.79 8.21 -7.41
N THR A 59 -17.21 7.97 -8.59
CA THR A 59 -17.13 6.62 -9.18
C THR A 59 -16.31 5.65 -8.33
N GLU A 60 -15.27 6.14 -7.67
CA GLU A 60 -14.42 5.37 -6.76
C GLU A 60 -15.09 5.14 -5.42
N TRP A 61 -15.79 6.15 -4.89
CA TRP A 61 -16.66 5.98 -3.73
C TRP A 61 -17.74 4.94 -3.98
N GLN A 62 -18.37 4.95 -5.16
CA GLN A 62 -19.34 3.93 -5.54
C GLN A 62 -18.70 2.54 -5.58
N ALA A 63 -17.54 2.39 -6.22
CA ALA A 63 -16.83 1.11 -6.27
C ALA A 63 -16.43 0.59 -4.87
N LEU A 64 -16.03 1.48 -3.95
CA LEU A 64 -15.77 1.11 -2.55
C LEU A 64 -17.04 0.62 -1.85
N ARG A 65 -18.17 1.31 -2.04
CA ARG A 65 -19.47 0.88 -1.48
C ARG A 65 -19.87 -0.50 -2.00
N ASP A 66 -19.73 -0.72 -3.29
CA ASP A 66 -20.09 -1.99 -3.95
C ASP A 66 -19.20 -3.14 -3.48
N LEU A 67 -17.92 -2.87 -3.23
CA LEU A 67 -17.01 -3.84 -2.62
C LEU A 67 -17.40 -4.14 -1.17
N LEU A 68 -17.61 -3.11 -0.34
CA LEU A 68 -17.98 -3.30 1.06
C LEU A 68 -19.35 -3.94 1.24
N ALA A 69 -20.25 -3.84 0.25
CA ALA A 69 -21.51 -4.58 0.24
C ALA A 69 -21.29 -6.11 0.22
N GLN A 70 -20.20 -6.57 -0.41
CA GLN A 70 -19.89 -7.98 -0.62
C GLN A 70 -18.91 -8.56 0.41
N CYS A 71 -18.45 -7.74 1.35
CA CYS A 71 -17.40 -8.11 2.30
C CYS A 71 -17.87 -8.00 3.76
N PRO A 72 -17.19 -8.68 4.70
CA PRO A 72 -17.34 -8.40 6.12
C PRO A 72 -16.99 -6.94 6.46
N PRO A 73 -17.40 -6.42 7.63
CA PRO A 73 -17.13 -5.05 8.03
C PRO A 73 -15.64 -4.68 7.93
N ALA A 74 -15.40 -3.52 7.33
CA ALA A 74 -14.07 -2.99 7.13
C ALA A 74 -13.62 -2.14 8.32
N ARG A 75 -12.32 -1.86 8.36
CA ARG A 75 -11.76 -0.79 9.18
C ARG A 75 -11.12 0.23 8.25
N ALA A 76 -11.28 1.51 8.53
CA ALA A 76 -10.73 2.59 7.73
C ALA A 76 -9.77 3.42 8.58
N VAL A 77 -8.49 3.40 8.23
CA VAL A 77 -7.47 4.22 8.87
C VAL A 77 -7.38 5.56 8.14
N LEU A 78 -7.58 6.64 8.88
CA LEU A 78 -7.52 8.01 8.40
C LEU A 78 -6.19 8.62 8.84
N SER A 79 -5.34 9.00 7.88
CA SER A 79 -4.10 9.70 8.19
C SER A 79 -4.36 11.08 8.81
N ARG A 80 -3.38 11.64 9.54
CA ARG A 80 -3.46 13.01 10.07
C ARG A 80 -3.82 14.03 8.98
N THR A 81 -3.10 13.99 7.86
CA THR A 81 -3.35 14.91 6.73
C THR A 81 -4.77 14.77 6.17
N TRP A 82 -5.30 13.54 6.11
CA TRP A 82 -6.69 13.33 5.68
C TRP A 82 -7.67 13.98 6.64
N LEU A 83 -7.49 13.77 7.95
CA LEU A 83 -8.35 14.36 8.98
C LEU A 83 -8.32 15.89 8.93
N GLU A 84 -7.14 16.48 8.71
CA GLU A 84 -6.96 17.93 8.66
C GLU A 84 -7.47 18.58 7.36
N SER A 85 -7.34 17.90 6.23
CA SER A 85 -7.63 18.49 4.90
C SER A 85 -8.99 18.11 4.34
N VAL A 86 -9.45 16.88 4.60
CA VAL A 86 -10.67 16.30 4.01
C VAL A 86 -11.74 16.06 5.08
N GLY A 87 -11.31 15.68 6.28
CA GLY A 87 -12.20 15.38 7.40
C GLY A 87 -12.77 13.95 7.37
N GLN A 88 -13.20 13.49 8.55
CA GLN A 88 -13.82 12.18 8.70
C GLN A 88 -15.24 12.15 8.10
N GLU A 89 -15.93 13.28 8.11
CA GLU A 89 -17.29 13.50 7.61
C GLU A 89 -17.42 13.29 6.09
N LYS A 90 -16.33 13.38 5.32
CA LYS A 90 -16.36 13.04 3.89
C LYS A 90 -16.47 11.52 3.69
N ALA A 91 -15.78 10.73 4.53
CA ALA A 91 -15.68 9.28 4.39
C ALA A 91 -16.78 8.52 5.16
N ALA A 92 -17.07 8.90 6.40
CA ALA A 92 -17.95 8.13 7.29
C ALA A 92 -19.37 7.90 6.72
N PRO A 93 -20.07 8.92 6.16
CA PRO A 93 -21.40 8.72 5.57
C PRO A 93 -21.37 7.84 4.32
N ARG A 94 -20.25 7.81 3.59
CA ARG A 94 -20.08 7.02 2.36
C ARG A 94 -19.73 5.56 2.66
N LEU A 95 -19.21 5.26 3.84
CA LEU A 95 -18.73 3.93 4.23
C LEU A 95 -19.38 3.45 5.54
N PRO A 96 -20.70 3.26 5.59
CA PRO A 96 -21.41 2.88 6.83
C PRO A 96 -21.01 1.51 7.39
N ARG A 97 -20.38 0.66 6.58
CA ARG A 97 -19.86 -0.67 6.98
C ARG A 97 -18.39 -0.67 7.36
N ALA A 98 -17.80 0.51 7.57
CA ALA A 98 -16.42 0.67 7.99
C ALA A 98 -16.32 1.40 9.33
N GLU A 99 -15.59 0.81 10.26
CA GLU A 99 -15.18 1.49 11.51
C GLU A 99 -14.03 2.46 11.21
N MET A 100 -14.18 3.74 11.56
CA MET A 100 -13.16 4.76 11.33
C MET A 100 -12.13 4.79 12.46
N LEU A 101 -10.86 4.74 12.12
CA LEU A 101 -9.72 4.81 13.03
C LEU A 101 -8.86 6.03 12.65
N ALA A 102 -8.83 7.03 13.53
CA ALA A 102 -8.03 8.23 13.34
C ALA A 102 -6.57 8.03 13.78
N ALA A 103 -5.61 8.48 12.97
CA ALA A 103 -4.21 8.60 13.40
C ALA A 103 -4.04 9.76 14.42
N PRO A 104 -3.07 9.68 15.36
CA PRO A 104 -1.97 8.72 15.42
C PRO A 104 -2.39 7.35 15.99
N LEU A 105 -1.72 6.31 15.51
CA LEU A 105 -1.78 4.96 16.07
C LEU A 105 -0.38 4.56 16.49
N ALA A 106 -0.25 3.91 17.65
CA ALA A 106 1.03 3.32 18.05
C ALA A 106 1.45 2.22 17.06
N ASP A 107 2.74 2.05 16.82
CA ASP A 107 3.27 1.07 15.84
C ASP A 107 2.75 -0.35 16.09
N ARG A 108 2.67 -0.77 17.35
CA ARG A 108 2.08 -2.07 17.75
C ARG A 108 0.63 -2.23 17.32
N ALA A 109 -0.16 -1.15 17.33
CA ALA A 109 -1.55 -1.17 16.90
C ALA A 109 -1.64 -1.25 15.37
N VAL A 110 -0.73 -0.60 14.65
CA VAL A 110 -0.62 -0.73 13.19
C VAL A 110 -0.27 -2.16 12.79
N ALA A 111 0.69 -2.79 13.49
CA ALA A 111 1.04 -4.19 13.26
C ALA A 111 -0.15 -5.14 13.53
N ALA A 112 -0.82 -4.99 14.67
CA ALA A 112 -1.99 -5.82 15.00
C ALA A 112 -3.15 -5.64 14.01
N LEU A 113 -3.36 -4.42 13.49
CA LEU A 113 -4.34 -4.17 12.43
C LEU A 113 -3.98 -4.92 11.13
N ALA A 114 -2.70 -4.96 10.77
CA ALA A 114 -2.24 -5.62 9.56
C ALA A 114 -2.30 -7.15 9.67
N GLU A 115 -1.90 -7.73 10.80
CA GLU A 115 -1.92 -9.18 11.04
C GLU A 115 -3.33 -9.78 10.92
N GLY A 116 -4.34 -9.05 11.42
CA GLY A 116 -5.74 -9.50 11.38
C GLY A 116 -6.45 -9.30 10.04
N ARG A 117 -5.75 -8.96 8.95
CA ARG A 117 -6.38 -8.57 7.67
C ARG A 117 -5.65 -9.20 6.48
N GLU A 118 -6.40 -9.61 5.46
CA GLU A 118 -5.84 -10.22 4.24
C GLU A 118 -5.53 -9.20 3.14
N ALA A 119 -6.22 -8.06 3.15
CA ALA A 119 -6.10 -7.04 2.13
C ALA A 119 -6.13 -5.62 2.73
N LEU A 120 -5.26 -4.78 2.20
CA LEU A 120 -5.28 -3.33 2.37
C LEU A 120 -5.74 -2.69 1.06
N ILE A 121 -6.74 -1.84 1.14
CA ILE A 121 -7.21 -1.01 0.03
C ILE A 121 -6.82 0.42 0.36
N VAL A 122 -6.22 1.13 -0.59
CA VAL A 122 -5.73 2.50 -0.46
C VAL A 122 -6.47 3.36 -1.48
N PRO A 123 -7.66 3.87 -1.15
CA PRO A 123 -8.45 4.60 -2.13
C PRO A 123 -7.90 5.99 -2.40
N ALA A 124 -7.23 6.58 -1.41
CA ALA A 124 -6.55 7.86 -1.53
C ALA A 124 -5.09 7.68 -1.10
N LEU A 125 -4.17 7.94 -2.03
CA LEU A 125 -2.73 7.78 -1.85
C LEU A 125 -2.02 9.10 -2.17
N SER A 126 -1.47 9.77 -1.17
CA SER A 126 -0.69 10.97 -1.45
C SER A 126 0.65 10.65 -2.13
N PRO A 127 1.18 11.55 -3.00
CA PRO A 127 2.54 11.46 -3.50
C PRO A 127 3.60 11.37 -2.39
N ASN A 128 3.37 12.06 -1.26
CA ASN A 128 4.25 12.00 -0.10
C ASN A 128 4.30 10.59 0.51
N THR A 129 3.13 9.95 0.72
CA THR A 129 3.06 8.57 1.21
C THR A 129 3.70 7.60 0.22
N ALA A 130 3.45 7.76 -1.09
CA ALA A 130 4.05 6.92 -2.12
C ALA A 130 5.58 7.05 -2.12
N ALA A 131 6.12 8.27 -2.02
CA ALA A 131 7.57 8.50 -1.91
C ALA A 131 8.15 7.84 -0.66
N LYS A 132 7.50 8.00 0.50
CA LYS A 132 7.92 7.38 1.76
C LYS A 132 8.02 5.87 1.65
N VAL A 133 6.97 5.21 1.15
CA VAL A 133 6.96 3.75 0.96
C VAL A 133 8.01 3.32 -0.06
N ALA A 134 8.14 4.03 -1.20
CA ALA A 134 9.12 3.72 -2.23
C ALA A 134 10.57 3.78 -1.73
N LEU A 135 10.84 4.70 -0.80
CA LEU A 135 12.16 4.90 -0.17
C LEU A 135 12.35 4.06 1.11
N GLY A 136 11.35 3.28 1.51
CA GLY A 136 11.41 2.46 2.73
C GLY A 136 11.22 3.24 4.04
N LEU A 137 10.79 4.50 3.98
CA LEU A 137 10.46 5.32 5.14
C LEU A 137 9.14 4.86 5.77
N ARG A 138 9.11 4.78 7.10
CA ARG A 138 7.98 4.27 7.91
C ARG A 138 7.63 5.20 9.06
N ASP A 139 7.79 6.49 8.84
CA ASP A 139 7.69 7.56 9.84
C ASP A 139 6.25 8.06 10.06
N SER A 140 5.27 7.43 9.42
CA SER A 140 3.85 7.78 9.52
C SER A 140 2.97 6.54 9.40
N VAL A 141 1.79 6.58 10.03
CA VAL A 141 0.80 5.48 10.02
C VAL A 141 0.56 4.94 8.60
N PRO A 142 0.31 5.75 7.55
CA PRO A 142 0.11 5.23 6.20
C PRO A 142 1.32 4.46 5.66
N SER A 143 2.53 5.03 5.79
CA SER A 143 3.76 4.42 5.29
C SER A 143 4.14 3.13 6.04
N LEU A 144 3.94 3.12 7.37
CA LEU A 144 4.17 1.95 8.20
C LEU A 144 3.15 0.85 7.86
N LEU A 145 1.87 1.19 7.75
CA LEU A 145 0.82 0.21 7.48
C LEU A 145 1.02 -0.47 6.11
N ILE A 146 1.30 0.30 5.06
CA ILE A 146 1.59 -0.26 3.74
C ILE A 146 2.81 -1.18 3.82
N ALA A 147 3.89 -0.74 4.48
CA ALA A 147 5.11 -1.52 4.61
C ALA A 147 4.87 -2.85 5.36
N VAL A 148 4.13 -2.82 6.48
CA VAL A 148 3.81 -4.04 7.26
C VAL A 148 2.95 -4.99 6.43
N MET A 149 1.92 -4.49 5.74
CA MET A 149 1.08 -5.33 4.87
C MET A 149 1.89 -6.03 3.77
N LEU A 150 2.81 -5.31 3.12
CA LEU A 150 3.70 -5.90 2.12
C LEU A 150 4.66 -6.94 2.73
N GLN A 151 5.22 -6.66 3.91
CA GLN A 151 6.12 -7.60 4.60
C GLN A 151 5.43 -8.89 5.03
N LEU A 152 4.16 -8.81 5.40
CA LEU A 152 3.33 -9.97 5.73
C LEU A 152 2.84 -10.74 4.48
N GLY A 153 3.25 -10.32 3.27
CA GLY A 153 2.79 -10.92 2.01
C GLY A 153 1.29 -10.69 1.75
N LYS A 154 0.66 -9.74 2.47
CA LYS A 154 -0.74 -9.39 2.30
C LYS A 154 -0.93 -8.54 1.05
N ARG A 155 -2.14 -8.56 0.51
CA ARG A 155 -2.43 -7.86 -0.74
C ARG A 155 -2.65 -6.38 -0.46
N VAL A 156 -1.98 -5.51 -1.22
CA VAL A 156 -2.19 -4.06 -1.16
C VAL A 156 -2.71 -3.59 -2.51
N LEU A 157 -3.95 -3.08 -2.52
CA LEU A 157 -4.60 -2.51 -3.69
C LEU A 157 -4.68 -1.00 -3.52
N ALA A 158 -4.18 -0.22 -4.46
CA ALA A 158 -4.40 1.22 -4.51
C ALA A 158 -5.28 1.55 -5.72
N LEU A 159 -6.14 2.58 -5.62
CA LEU A 159 -6.85 3.05 -6.81
C LEU A 159 -5.85 3.63 -7.81
N ALA A 160 -6.04 3.34 -9.11
CA ALA A 160 -5.10 3.77 -10.15
C ALA A 160 -4.96 5.30 -10.22
N SER A 161 -6.07 6.00 -10.02
CA SER A 161 -6.21 7.45 -9.92
C SER A 161 -5.71 8.05 -8.61
N ALA A 162 -5.32 7.23 -7.61
CA ALA A 162 -5.03 7.73 -6.28
C ALA A 162 -3.85 8.73 -6.25
N LEU A 163 -2.94 8.66 -7.23
CA LEU A 163 -1.82 9.57 -7.42
C LEU A 163 -2.04 10.62 -8.53
N GLU A 164 -3.24 10.63 -9.12
CA GLU A 164 -3.63 11.58 -10.15
C GLU A 164 -4.40 12.74 -9.50
N PRO A 165 -4.14 13.99 -9.91
CA PRO A 165 -4.92 15.12 -9.43
C PRO A 165 -6.36 15.03 -9.93
N ASN A 166 -7.30 15.45 -9.10
CA ASN A 166 -8.69 15.66 -9.48
C ASN A 166 -9.18 17.07 -9.14
N ASP A 167 -10.36 17.43 -9.61
CA ASP A 167 -10.90 18.79 -9.46
C ASP A 167 -11.10 19.19 -7.99
N GLU A 168 -11.35 18.22 -7.08
CA GLU A 168 -11.41 18.47 -5.63
C GLU A 168 -10.02 18.59 -4.98
N GLY A 169 -9.02 17.90 -5.53
CA GLY A 169 -7.67 17.76 -4.99
C GLY A 169 -6.62 18.73 -5.53
N ASP A 170 -6.95 19.45 -6.59
CA ASP A 170 -6.14 20.53 -7.16
C ASP A 170 -6.97 21.80 -7.41
N PRO A 171 -7.68 22.34 -6.39
CA PRO A 171 -8.59 23.48 -6.59
C PRO A 171 -7.86 24.76 -7.04
N LEU A 172 -6.54 24.82 -6.81
CA LEU A 172 -5.68 25.93 -7.22
C LEU A 172 -4.91 25.66 -8.53
N GLY A 173 -5.12 24.50 -9.17
CA GLY A 173 -4.43 24.14 -10.43
C GLY A 173 -2.91 24.01 -10.31
N LEU A 174 -2.39 23.86 -9.10
CA LEU A 174 -0.96 23.77 -8.80
C LEU A 174 -0.36 22.47 -9.31
N VAL A 175 -1.11 21.35 -9.26
CA VAL A 175 -0.64 20.08 -9.80
C VAL A 175 -0.67 20.11 -11.33
N ARG A 176 -1.71 20.69 -11.93
CA ARG A 176 -1.80 20.90 -13.40
C ARG A 176 -0.70 21.84 -13.93
N SER A 177 -0.27 22.79 -13.12
CA SER A 177 0.77 23.77 -13.45
C SER A 177 2.18 23.32 -13.02
N ALA A 178 2.32 22.14 -12.42
CA ALA A 178 3.59 21.67 -11.89
C ALA A 178 4.60 21.35 -13.02
N PRO A 179 5.90 21.53 -12.77
CA PRO A 179 6.92 21.12 -13.73
C PRO A 179 6.80 19.62 -14.09
N PRO A 180 6.98 19.22 -15.37
CA PRO A 180 6.86 17.82 -15.80
C PRO A 180 7.75 16.85 -15.01
N ALA A 181 8.90 17.30 -14.52
CA ALA A 181 9.80 16.53 -13.67
C ALA A 181 9.13 16.04 -12.38
N LEU A 182 8.20 16.82 -11.81
CA LEU A 182 7.46 16.42 -10.60
C LEU A 182 6.54 15.22 -10.89
N ALA A 183 5.80 15.27 -12.01
CA ALA A 183 4.95 14.16 -12.43
C ALA A 183 5.77 12.89 -12.71
N GLN A 184 6.95 13.04 -13.33
CA GLN A 184 7.88 11.92 -13.56
C GLN A 184 8.36 11.29 -12.25
N MET A 185 8.70 12.12 -11.24
CA MET A 185 9.10 11.65 -9.92
C MET A 185 7.97 10.85 -9.24
N VAL A 186 6.74 11.36 -9.25
CA VAL A 186 5.58 10.64 -8.70
C VAL A 186 5.35 9.30 -9.42
N ASN A 187 5.45 9.28 -10.74
CA ASN A 187 5.34 8.04 -11.52
C ASN A 187 6.48 7.05 -11.21
N ALA A 188 7.70 7.53 -10.93
CA ALA A 188 8.80 6.67 -10.51
C ALA A 188 8.54 6.01 -9.14
N HIS A 189 7.92 6.74 -8.21
CA HIS A 189 7.45 6.16 -6.95
C HIS A 189 6.34 5.14 -7.17
N ARG A 190 5.33 5.45 -8.01
CA ARG A 190 4.26 4.51 -8.40
C ARG A 190 4.84 3.18 -8.92
N LYS A 191 5.77 3.24 -9.88
CA LYS A 191 6.45 2.05 -10.43
C LYS A 191 7.23 1.27 -9.38
N THR A 192 7.82 1.98 -8.41
CA THR A 192 8.51 1.33 -7.29
C THR A 192 7.53 0.58 -6.40
N LEU A 193 6.40 1.19 -6.04
CA LEU A 193 5.32 0.54 -5.30
C LEU A 193 4.79 -0.70 -6.04
N GLU A 194 4.61 -0.63 -7.36
CA GLU A 194 4.22 -1.78 -8.19
C GLU A 194 5.21 -2.94 -8.06
N ARG A 195 6.52 -2.66 -8.15
CA ARG A 195 7.57 -3.67 -7.95
C ARG A 195 7.60 -4.25 -6.54
N LEU A 196 7.23 -3.46 -5.54
CA LEU A 196 7.13 -3.91 -4.14
C LEU A 196 5.88 -4.77 -3.89
N GLY A 197 4.93 -4.84 -4.83
CA GLY A 197 3.73 -5.66 -4.74
C GLY A 197 2.43 -4.90 -4.52
N VAL A 198 2.45 -3.56 -4.53
CA VAL A 198 1.21 -2.75 -4.56
C VAL A 198 0.58 -2.85 -5.94
N ARG A 199 -0.70 -3.23 -6.01
CA ARG A 199 -1.43 -3.27 -7.26
C ARG A 199 -2.28 -2.02 -7.42
N PHE A 200 -2.05 -1.25 -8.48
CA PHE A 200 -2.91 -0.13 -8.85
C PHE A 200 -4.07 -0.64 -9.70
N VAL A 201 -5.31 -0.41 -9.24
CA VAL A 201 -6.53 -0.99 -9.80
C VAL A 201 -7.47 0.13 -10.25
N PRO A 202 -8.00 0.07 -11.49
CA PRO A 202 -9.07 0.98 -11.91
C PRO A 202 -10.34 0.83 -11.04
N ALA A 203 -11.11 1.90 -10.86
CA ALA A 203 -12.33 1.83 -10.05
C ALA A 203 -13.31 0.73 -10.52
N ALA A 204 -13.42 0.53 -11.83
CA ALA A 204 -14.27 -0.51 -12.44
C ALA A 204 -13.89 -1.94 -12.03
N ASP A 205 -12.61 -2.19 -11.72
CA ASP A 205 -12.10 -3.52 -11.38
C ASP A 205 -11.97 -3.72 -9.87
N LEU A 206 -12.18 -2.68 -9.06
CA LEU A 206 -11.95 -2.69 -7.62
C LEU A 206 -12.74 -3.77 -6.90
N VAL A 207 -14.00 -3.98 -7.29
CA VAL A 207 -14.87 -4.98 -6.68
C VAL A 207 -14.32 -6.39 -6.89
N ALA A 208 -14.03 -6.76 -8.15
CA ALA A 208 -13.53 -8.08 -8.49
C ALA A 208 -12.15 -8.34 -7.88
N GLU A 209 -11.25 -7.37 -7.98
CA GLU A 209 -9.90 -7.48 -7.42
C GLU A 209 -9.91 -7.50 -5.89
N GLY A 210 -10.79 -6.71 -5.26
CA GLY A 210 -10.94 -6.62 -3.81
C GLY A 210 -11.50 -7.91 -3.19
N VAL A 211 -12.55 -8.48 -3.79
CA VAL A 211 -13.10 -9.77 -3.37
C VAL A 211 -12.05 -10.87 -3.52
N ARG A 212 -11.34 -10.92 -4.66
CA ARG A 212 -10.23 -11.87 -4.86
C ARG A 212 -9.09 -11.65 -3.87
N ALA A 213 -8.89 -10.40 -3.42
CA ALA A 213 -7.85 -10.09 -2.46
C ALA A 213 -8.17 -10.57 -1.03
N LEU A 214 -9.45 -10.64 -0.69
CA LEU A 214 -9.93 -11.14 0.59
C LEU A 214 -10.11 -12.66 0.60
N ALA A 215 -10.19 -13.29 -0.56
CA ALA A 215 -10.16 -14.74 -0.67
C ALA A 215 -8.85 -15.29 -0.09
N PRO A 216 -8.89 -16.48 0.54
CA PRO A 216 -7.71 -17.18 0.99
C PRO A 216 -6.66 -17.21 -0.13
N PRO A 217 -5.36 -17.10 0.19
CA PRO A 217 -4.34 -17.38 -0.81
C PRO A 217 -4.61 -18.78 -1.40
N ASP A 218 -4.76 -18.87 -2.72
CA ASP A 218 -4.42 -20.12 -3.39
C ASP A 218 -2.96 -20.41 -3.00
N ASP A 219 -2.66 -21.63 -2.53
CA ASP A 219 -1.32 -22.08 -2.12
C ASP A 219 -0.27 -22.05 -3.25
N ALA A 220 -0.62 -21.49 -4.41
CA ALA A 220 0.33 -21.20 -5.47
C ALA A 220 1.29 -20.08 -5.03
N PRO A 221 2.62 -20.32 -5.05
CA PRO A 221 3.59 -19.30 -4.72
C PRO A 221 3.36 -18.07 -5.60
N ARG A 222 3.06 -16.94 -4.96
CA ARG A 222 2.96 -15.63 -5.61
C ARG A 222 4.36 -15.19 -6.04
N THR A 223 4.79 -15.70 -7.18
CA THR A 223 5.89 -15.12 -7.93
C THR A 223 5.52 -13.68 -8.27
N LEU A 224 6.48 -12.77 -8.04
CA LEU A 224 6.44 -11.41 -8.58
C LEU A 224 5.97 -11.48 -10.04
N PRO A 225 5.12 -10.55 -10.52
CA PRO A 225 4.72 -10.54 -11.92
C PRO A 225 5.98 -10.51 -12.78
N ALA A 226 6.30 -11.66 -13.39
CA ALA A 226 7.42 -11.77 -14.29
C ALA A 226 7.19 -10.75 -15.42
N PRO A 227 8.19 -9.95 -15.80
CA PRO A 227 8.07 -9.08 -16.96
C PRO A 227 7.60 -9.93 -18.15
N LYS A 228 6.51 -9.50 -18.82
CA LYS A 228 5.94 -10.21 -19.97
C LYS A 228 7.08 -10.61 -20.91
N PRO A 229 7.25 -11.89 -21.24
CA PRO A 229 8.36 -12.34 -22.06
C PRO A 229 8.15 -11.82 -23.48
N SER A 230 8.80 -10.71 -23.81
CA SER A 230 9.01 -10.30 -25.20
C SER A 230 9.98 -11.27 -25.84
N LEU A 231 9.46 -12.08 -26.78
CA LEU A 231 10.16 -12.87 -27.80
C LEU A 231 11.41 -13.63 -27.32
N LYS A 232 11.23 -14.93 -27.01
CA LYS A 232 12.25 -16.01 -26.99
C LYS A 232 13.70 -15.53 -26.76
N ARG A 233 13.99 -15.07 -25.54
CA ARG A 233 15.36 -14.96 -25.03
C ARG A 233 15.61 -16.17 -24.15
N GLU A 234 16.45 -17.07 -24.61
CA GLU A 234 16.91 -18.22 -23.84
C GLU A 234 18.07 -17.75 -22.95
N PHE A 235 17.92 -17.84 -21.63
CA PHE A 235 19.00 -17.49 -20.71
C PHE A 235 19.82 -18.74 -20.45
N VAL A 236 21.14 -18.66 -20.68
CA VAL A 236 22.07 -19.75 -20.35
C VAL A 236 22.69 -19.45 -18.98
N THR A 237 22.37 -20.30 -18.01
CA THR A 237 22.80 -20.19 -16.61
C THR A 237 23.87 -21.23 -16.26
N GLU A 238 24.50 -21.10 -15.09
CA GLU A 238 25.45 -22.08 -14.58
C GLU A 238 24.81 -23.47 -14.41
N GLU A 239 23.55 -23.50 -13.98
CA GLU A 239 22.80 -24.73 -13.73
C GLU A 239 22.62 -25.55 -15.01
N ASP A 240 22.34 -24.87 -16.13
CA ASP A 240 22.22 -25.49 -17.46
C ASP A 240 23.54 -26.14 -17.90
N LEU A 241 24.67 -25.46 -17.67
CA LEU A 241 26.00 -25.99 -17.98
C LEU A 241 26.41 -27.14 -17.05
N ARG A 242 25.99 -27.10 -15.79
CA ARG A 242 26.23 -28.17 -14.82
C ARG A 242 25.45 -29.44 -15.20
N ALA A 243 24.20 -29.30 -15.62
CA ALA A 243 23.39 -30.41 -16.13
C ALA A 243 24.02 -31.00 -17.41
N LEU A 244 24.44 -30.15 -18.35
CA LEU A 244 25.09 -30.56 -19.59
C LEU A 244 26.41 -31.32 -19.35
N LYS A 245 27.20 -30.88 -18.37
CA LYS A 245 28.43 -31.58 -17.96
C LYS A 245 28.14 -32.91 -17.26
N ALA A 246 27.08 -33.00 -16.47
CA ALA A 246 26.65 -34.27 -15.86
C ALA A 246 26.26 -35.31 -16.92
N GLU A 247 25.78 -34.86 -18.08
CA GLU A 247 25.51 -35.69 -19.26
C GLU A 247 26.76 -36.00 -20.11
N GLY A 248 27.95 -35.54 -19.69
CA GLY A 248 29.22 -35.78 -20.38
C GLY A 248 29.39 -34.99 -21.69
N LYS A 249 28.55 -33.99 -21.94
CA LYS A 249 28.65 -33.13 -23.12
C LYS A 249 29.58 -31.96 -22.80
N THR A 250 30.36 -31.54 -23.80
CA THR A 250 31.30 -30.42 -23.68
C THR A 250 30.99 -29.30 -24.67
N LEU A 251 29.87 -29.40 -25.40
CA LEU A 251 29.42 -28.42 -26.38
C LEU A 251 27.97 -28.07 -26.13
N LEU A 252 27.68 -26.78 -25.95
CA LEU A 252 26.34 -26.23 -25.91
C LEU A 252 26.11 -25.35 -27.14
N GLU A 253 25.11 -25.72 -27.94
CA GLU A 253 24.63 -24.88 -29.04
C GLU A 253 23.60 -23.88 -28.53
N ILE A 254 23.84 -22.61 -28.82
CA ILE A 254 23.11 -21.48 -28.25
C ILE A 254 22.36 -20.76 -29.37
N GLY A 255 21.07 -20.47 -29.14
CA GLY A 255 20.27 -19.70 -30.07
C GLY A 255 20.80 -18.26 -30.28
N PRO A 256 20.50 -17.62 -31.42
CA PRO A 256 21.06 -16.30 -31.77
C PRO A 256 20.59 -15.16 -30.85
N ALA A 257 19.50 -15.35 -30.10
CA ALA A 257 18.96 -14.38 -29.16
C ALA A 257 19.19 -14.74 -27.67
N ALA A 258 20.03 -15.75 -27.42
CA ALA A 258 20.26 -16.23 -26.06
C ALA A 258 21.27 -15.37 -25.31
N ILE A 259 21.00 -15.13 -24.04
CA ILE A 259 21.86 -14.34 -23.15
C ILE A 259 22.59 -15.30 -22.22
N VAL A 260 23.91 -15.39 -22.39
CA VAL A 260 24.79 -16.14 -21.48
C VAL A 260 25.16 -15.24 -20.31
N THR A 261 24.74 -15.65 -19.11
CA THR A 261 25.08 -14.96 -17.86
C THR A 261 26.59 -14.97 -17.62
N ASP A 262 27.12 -13.97 -16.91
CA ASP A 262 28.56 -13.86 -16.65
C ASP A 262 29.09 -15.08 -15.87
N ILE A 263 28.29 -15.55 -14.89
CA ILE A 263 28.58 -16.76 -14.11
C ILE A 263 28.64 -18.01 -15.02
N ALA A 264 27.74 -18.13 -16.01
CA ALA A 264 27.77 -19.24 -16.95
C ALA A 264 29.02 -19.21 -17.85
N ARG A 265 29.50 -18.02 -18.28
CA ARG A 265 30.75 -17.92 -19.06
C ARG A 265 31.97 -18.32 -18.25
N GLU A 266 32.04 -17.87 -17.00
CA GLU A 266 33.11 -18.24 -16.08
C GLU A 266 33.12 -19.76 -15.82
N TYR A 267 31.95 -20.35 -15.61
CA TYR A 267 31.80 -21.80 -15.45
C TYR A 267 32.20 -22.57 -16.71
N ALA A 268 31.76 -22.14 -17.89
CA ALA A 268 32.13 -22.77 -19.15
C ALA A 268 33.65 -22.79 -19.37
N LEU A 269 34.32 -21.68 -19.07
CA LEU A 269 35.78 -21.56 -19.17
C LEU A 269 36.49 -22.48 -18.17
N ARG A 270 36.03 -22.52 -16.91
CA ARG A 270 36.63 -23.36 -15.85
C ARG A 270 36.48 -24.85 -16.14
N GLU A 271 35.33 -25.23 -16.70
CA GLU A 271 34.94 -26.63 -16.85
C GLU A 271 35.20 -27.20 -18.25
N GLY A 272 35.72 -26.39 -19.19
CA GLY A 272 36.07 -26.79 -20.55
C GLY A 272 34.88 -26.99 -21.48
N ILE A 273 33.81 -26.21 -21.31
CA ILE A 273 32.58 -26.29 -22.11
C ILE A 273 32.62 -25.24 -23.22
N GLU A 274 32.49 -25.68 -24.48
CA GLU A 274 32.42 -24.81 -25.64
C GLU A 274 30.99 -24.29 -25.86
N LEU A 275 30.87 -22.97 -26.08
CA LEU A 275 29.61 -22.29 -26.33
C LEU A 275 29.56 -21.87 -27.81
N ARG A 276 28.69 -22.48 -28.62
CA ARG A 276 28.59 -22.22 -30.07
C ARG A 276 27.26 -21.58 -30.43
N GLN A 277 27.29 -20.37 -30.98
CA GLN A 277 26.07 -19.71 -31.49
C GLN A 277 25.64 -20.30 -32.83
N ILE A 278 24.38 -20.74 -32.92
CA ILE A 278 23.77 -21.10 -34.20
C ILE A 278 23.23 -19.82 -34.84
N ASN A 279 23.92 -19.31 -35.86
CA ASN A 279 23.36 -18.29 -36.75
C ASN A 279 22.38 -18.96 -37.70
N ARG A 280 21.13 -18.49 -37.73
CA ARG A 280 20.14 -18.88 -38.73
C ARG A 280 19.63 -17.64 -39.46
#